data_AF-A0A7J5EWX7-F1
#
_entry.id   AF-A0A7J5EWX7-F1
#
_cell.length_a   1.000
_cell.length_b   1.000
_cell.length_c   1.000
_cell.angle_alpha   90.00
_cell.angle_beta   90.00
_cell.angle_gamma   90.00
#
_symmetry.space_group_name_H-M   'P 1'
#
loop_
_entity.id
_entity.type
_entity.pdbx_description
1 polymer ?
#
loop_
_entity_poly.entity_id
_entity_poly.type
_entity_poly.pdbx_seq_one_letter_code
_entity_poly.pdbx_strand_id
1 'polypeptide(L)'
;MRSHIICMAALGLLVSCKFAELPPIDEDASVDGNGATQYMLTLTVDGAGSGAGSIAVEPGGFTCSSATCTRIYDAGTELTVTVVGASAIDGIVAVTGDCSATPCSLVMDGDRAVTAQFVRYACAPNTATCTSGMLTECDATGNFVSHVIPNGMNDGTSLTITMDGYACPMGCHATQPRCADITLGNGIELALDTTGVSPAGQDIVLPRPGAPAGTININTDNFDSAMGVIHLTDTDGSIVDIPAQVVEQPGEAGAVLVIKARTFTLRTGGVLKVTGQRAFGIASHFDAYLAGTIDASADWSTIRTGPGAQVAAACVGGYSAAAPNTTGGGGGACVGGASSAGVPGGAVSTVRAPFVVGGCVGGRGPSALDIPGLPGGGVLITSRRRIHFAGTSRVDLTGTGGSGGSSGGSSSARGGGSGGNLVVMAPVAQVTSTARIYTRGGGGAAASAGEHVYGIDGATTDVTSTSGATCTACGTGGLGGYEGGCAGGAGTGVAGGGIAGGGGAAGWCTFYSLSGAADASALATRCVRASETLQPRSP
;
A
#
# COMPACT_ATOMS: atom_id res chain seq x y z
N MET A 1 38.94 -2.79 -63.00
CA MET A 1 38.65 -1.37 -63.35
C MET A 1 38.34 -1.28 -64.83
N ARG A 2 37.33 -0.50 -65.23
CA ARG A 2 37.05 -0.20 -66.64
C ARG A 2 38.28 0.44 -67.29
N SER A 3 38.93 -0.25 -68.23
CA SER A 3 39.86 0.39 -69.16
C SER A 3 39.08 0.84 -70.38
N HIS A 4 38.84 2.15 -70.45
CA HIS A 4 38.35 2.82 -71.65
C HIS A 4 39.47 2.86 -72.70
N ILE A 5 39.16 2.36 -73.89
CA ILE A 5 39.96 2.53 -75.11
C ILE A 5 39.88 4.01 -75.50
N ILE A 6 41.03 4.69 -75.53
CA ILE A 6 41.14 6.03 -76.13
C ILE A 6 41.88 5.86 -77.46
N CYS A 7 41.11 5.91 -78.55
CA CYS A 7 41.64 6.10 -79.90
C CYS A 7 41.75 7.61 -80.13
N MET A 8 42.96 8.16 -80.11
CA MET A 8 43.19 9.53 -80.56
C MET A 8 43.44 9.52 -82.07
N ALA A 9 42.52 10.12 -82.82
CA ALA A 9 42.68 10.40 -84.24
C ALA A 9 43.50 11.70 -84.40
N ALA A 10 44.69 11.59 -84.97
CA ALA A 10 45.40 12.71 -85.58
C ALA A 10 45.72 12.34 -87.05
N LEU A 11 45.42 13.28 -87.93
CA LEU A 11 45.59 13.23 -89.38
C LEU A 11 46.91 12.58 -89.81
N GLY A 12 46.79 11.54 -90.65
CA GLY A 12 47.73 11.27 -91.74
C GLY A 12 49.03 10.55 -91.40
N LEU A 13 48.98 9.25 -91.10
CA LEU A 13 49.88 8.25 -91.70
C LEU A 13 49.33 6.83 -91.44
N LEU A 14 49.05 6.09 -92.52
CA LEU A 14 48.71 4.66 -92.49
C LEU A 14 49.95 3.84 -92.09
N VAL A 15 49.93 3.20 -90.92
CA VAL A 15 50.72 1.98 -90.68
C VAL A 15 49.86 0.98 -89.89
N SER A 16 49.37 -0.03 -90.63
CA SER A 16 48.87 -1.35 -90.23
C SER A 16 48.49 -1.61 -88.76
N CYS A 17 47.18 -1.75 -88.51
CA CYS A 17 46.66 -2.58 -87.41
C CYS A 17 47.01 -4.05 -87.69
N LYS A 18 47.77 -4.69 -86.80
CA LYS A 18 47.81 -6.16 -86.73
C LYS A 18 47.01 -6.60 -85.51
N PHE A 19 45.88 -7.26 -85.80
CA PHE A 19 45.24 -8.19 -84.87
C PHE A 19 46.26 -9.27 -84.52
N ALA A 20 46.55 -9.45 -83.24
CA ALA A 20 47.21 -10.66 -82.74
C ALA A 20 46.12 -11.53 -82.12
N GLU A 21 45.95 -12.72 -82.70
CA GLU A 21 45.10 -13.81 -82.27
C GLU A 21 45.18 -14.03 -80.75
N LEU A 22 44.01 -14.22 -80.11
CA LEU A 22 43.89 -14.75 -78.75
C LEU A 22 44.31 -16.23 -78.73
N PRO A 23 45.17 -16.68 -77.80
CA PRO A 23 45.10 -18.04 -77.28
C PRO A 23 44.03 -18.13 -76.17
N PRO A 24 43.41 -19.30 -75.95
CA PRO A 24 42.35 -19.48 -74.97
C PRO A 24 42.91 -19.57 -73.53
N ILE A 25 42.12 -19.04 -72.58
CA ILE A 25 41.91 -19.42 -71.17
C ILE A 25 43.13 -19.96 -70.40
N ASP A 26 43.56 -19.25 -69.35
CA ASP A 26 43.41 -19.81 -67.99
C ASP A 26 43.32 -18.71 -66.93
N GLU A 27 42.24 -18.77 -66.16
CA GLU A 27 42.12 -18.12 -64.86
C GLU A 27 43.01 -18.90 -63.88
N ASP A 28 44.15 -18.35 -63.46
CA ASP A 28 44.57 -18.33 -62.05
C ASP A 28 46.01 -17.82 -61.87
N ALA A 29 46.30 -17.43 -60.63
CA ALA A 29 47.63 -17.31 -60.04
C ALA A 29 48.42 -16.01 -60.30
N SER A 30 48.00 -14.93 -59.63
CA SER A 30 48.96 -14.05 -58.97
C SER A 30 49.31 -14.65 -57.60
N VAL A 31 50.30 -15.54 -57.58
CA VAL A 31 50.84 -16.17 -56.36
C VAL A 31 52.01 -15.35 -55.84
N ASP A 32 51.79 -14.63 -54.74
CA ASP A 32 52.86 -14.28 -53.80
C ASP A 32 53.01 -15.46 -52.81
N GLY A 33 54.03 -16.29 -53.02
CA GLY A 33 54.82 -16.96 -51.97
C GLY A 33 54.21 -18.00 -51.02
N ASN A 34 52.89 -18.17 -50.90
CA ASN A 34 52.25 -19.32 -50.25
C ASN A 34 50.78 -19.40 -50.71
N GLY A 35 50.44 -20.34 -51.60
CA GLY A 35 49.18 -20.39 -52.35
C GLY A 35 47.93 -20.77 -51.56
N ALA A 36 47.66 -20.12 -50.43
CA ALA A 36 46.39 -20.20 -49.74
C ALA A 36 45.41 -19.20 -50.38
N THR A 37 44.26 -19.68 -50.88
CA THR A 37 43.13 -18.81 -51.22
C THR A 37 42.76 -17.98 -49.99
N GLN A 38 42.54 -16.69 -50.13
CA GLN A 38 42.23 -15.78 -49.03
C GLN A 38 40.90 -15.07 -49.24
N TYR A 39 40.17 -14.84 -48.16
CA TYR A 39 38.87 -14.18 -48.19
C TYR A 39 38.81 -13.01 -47.19
N MET A 40 38.03 -11.98 -47.53
CA MET A 40 37.85 -10.80 -46.70
C MET A 40 36.66 -10.96 -45.77
N LEU A 41 36.89 -10.69 -44.47
CA LEU A 41 35.84 -10.50 -43.48
C LEU A 41 35.58 -9.00 -43.29
N THR A 42 34.34 -8.57 -43.55
CA THR A 42 33.88 -7.20 -43.28
C THR A 42 33.00 -7.19 -42.03
N LEU A 43 33.38 -6.39 -41.04
CA LEU A 43 32.61 -6.20 -39.80
C LEU A 43 32.05 -4.78 -39.78
N THR A 44 30.75 -4.66 -39.56
CA THR A 44 30.06 -3.37 -39.48
C THR A 44 29.46 -3.20 -38.09
N VAL A 45 29.83 -2.11 -37.41
CA VAL A 45 29.23 -1.68 -36.14
C VAL A 45 28.25 -0.55 -36.43
N ASP A 46 26.97 -0.84 -36.30
CA ASP A 46 25.88 0.10 -36.54
C ASP A 46 25.29 0.59 -35.21
N GLY A 47 25.63 1.81 -34.82
CA GLY A 47 25.14 2.44 -33.59
C GLY A 47 23.79 3.13 -33.79
N ALA A 48 22.71 2.37 -34.00
CA ALA A 48 21.38 2.93 -34.02
C ALA A 48 21.09 3.65 -32.67
N GLY A 49 20.56 4.87 -32.71
CA GLY A 49 20.17 5.59 -31.48
C GLY A 49 21.29 5.88 -30.47
N SER A 50 22.55 5.99 -30.91
CA SER A 50 23.75 6.24 -30.07
C SER A 50 24.28 5.03 -29.28
N GLY A 51 23.85 3.81 -29.59
CA GLY A 51 24.39 2.59 -28.98
C GLY A 51 25.86 2.35 -29.38
N ALA A 52 26.67 1.82 -28.48
CA ALA A 52 28.08 1.51 -28.73
C ALA A 52 28.42 0.04 -28.43
N GLY A 53 29.35 -0.54 -29.18
CA GLY A 53 29.82 -1.89 -28.92
C GLY A 53 30.95 -2.31 -29.83
N SER A 54 31.30 -3.59 -29.76
CA SER A 54 32.41 -4.15 -30.52
C SER A 54 32.10 -5.57 -31.00
N ILE A 55 32.75 -5.95 -32.09
CA ILE A 55 32.74 -7.30 -32.66
C ILE A 55 34.16 -7.87 -32.56
N ALA A 56 34.36 -8.88 -31.74
CA ALA A 56 35.61 -9.61 -31.59
C ALA A 56 35.59 -10.92 -32.40
N VAL A 57 36.75 -11.31 -32.93
CA VAL A 57 36.90 -12.53 -33.75
C VAL A 57 38.12 -13.33 -33.28
N GLU A 58 37.90 -14.62 -33.03
CA GLU A 58 38.94 -15.60 -32.69
C GLU A 58 38.88 -16.85 -33.58
N PRO A 59 39.99 -17.49 -33.96
CA PRO A 59 41.36 -17.15 -33.60
C PRO A 59 41.89 -15.92 -34.34
N GLY A 60 42.70 -15.13 -33.64
CA GLY A 60 43.49 -14.05 -34.23
C GLY A 60 43.30 -12.68 -33.60
N GLY A 61 42.54 -12.56 -32.50
CA GLY A 61 42.42 -11.34 -31.69
C GLY A 61 42.00 -10.10 -32.47
N PHE A 62 41.14 -10.24 -33.49
CA PHE A 62 40.61 -9.07 -34.19
C PHE A 62 39.46 -8.47 -33.40
N THR A 63 39.39 -7.15 -33.26
CA THR A 63 38.23 -6.48 -32.66
C THR A 63 37.89 -5.23 -33.45
N CYS A 64 36.64 -5.12 -33.88
CA CYS A 64 36.10 -3.96 -34.56
C CYS A 64 35.21 -3.17 -33.60
N SER A 65 35.54 -1.91 -33.33
CA SER A 65 34.77 -0.98 -32.48
C SER A 65 34.38 0.32 -33.20
N SER A 66 34.66 0.41 -34.50
CA SER A 66 34.32 1.54 -35.38
C SER A 66 33.34 1.13 -36.47
N ALA A 67 32.75 2.09 -37.18
CA ALA A 67 31.66 1.88 -38.15
C ALA A 67 31.87 0.69 -39.10
N THR A 68 33.05 0.55 -39.72
CA THR A 68 33.37 -0.62 -40.55
C THR A 68 34.85 -0.97 -40.42
N CYS A 69 35.16 -2.26 -40.22
CA CYS A 69 36.52 -2.80 -40.20
C CYS A 69 36.62 -4.01 -41.12
N THR A 70 37.78 -4.21 -41.75
CA THR A 70 38.03 -5.36 -42.62
C THR A 70 39.29 -6.09 -42.23
N ARG A 71 39.32 -7.42 -42.43
CA ARG A 71 40.51 -8.27 -42.23
C ARG A 71 40.47 -9.48 -43.14
N ILE A 72 41.64 -9.93 -43.58
CA ILE A 72 41.79 -11.09 -44.47
C ILE A 72 42.15 -12.32 -43.64
N TYR A 73 41.58 -13.47 -44.01
CA TYR A 73 41.86 -14.78 -43.43
C TYR A 73 42.08 -15.81 -44.54
N ASP A 74 42.84 -16.86 -44.23
CA ASP A 74 43.07 -17.97 -45.15
C ASP A 74 41.79 -18.81 -45.32
N ALA A 75 41.59 -19.35 -46.52
CA ALA A 75 40.42 -20.17 -46.85
C ALA A 75 40.31 -21.39 -45.93
N GLY A 76 39.09 -21.69 -45.49
CA GLY A 76 38.79 -22.77 -44.55
C GLY A 76 39.06 -22.44 -43.08
N THR A 77 39.53 -21.23 -42.76
CA THR A 77 39.67 -20.79 -41.36
C THR A 77 38.29 -20.74 -40.70
N GLU A 78 38.13 -21.42 -39.57
CA GLU A 78 36.94 -21.35 -38.73
C GLU A 78 37.11 -20.25 -37.68
N LEU A 79 36.22 -19.26 -37.71
CA LEU A 79 36.22 -18.07 -36.86
C LEU A 79 35.02 -18.12 -35.90
N THR A 80 35.23 -17.67 -34.67
CA THR A 80 34.19 -17.39 -33.68
C THR A 80 34.03 -15.89 -33.57
N VAL A 81 32.89 -15.37 -34.00
CA VAL A 81 32.53 -13.96 -33.92
C VAL A 81 31.72 -13.72 -32.65
N THR A 82 32.19 -12.81 -31.79
CA THR A 82 31.54 -12.42 -30.53
C THR A 82 31.23 -10.94 -30.54
N VAL A 83 29.96 -10.59 -30.40
CA VAL A 83 29.47 -9.20 -30.31
C VAL A 83 29.23 -8.84 -28.85
N VAL A 84 29.73 -7.68 -28.41
CA VAL A 84 29.62 -7.20 -27.02
C VAL A 84 29.29 -5.71 -27.00
N GLY A 85 28.30 -5.32 -26.19
CA GLY A 85 28.00 -3.90 -25.93
C GLY A 85 29.10 -3.21 -25.13
N ALA A 86 29.29 -1.91 -25.32
CA ALA A 86 30.36 -1.16 -24.64
C ALA A 86 30.13 -0.98 -23.14
N SER A 87 28.87 -0.99 -22.70
CA SER A 87 28.46 -0.91 -21.30
C SER A 87 27.14 -1.64 -21.06
N ALA A 88 26.69 -1.74 -19.81
CA ALA A 88 25.42 -2.39 -19.44
C ALA A 88 24.18 -1.72 -20.04
N ILE A 89 24.30 -0.50 -20.59
CA ILE A 89 23.20 0.23 -21.24
C ILE A 89 23.34 0.27 -22.76
N ASP A 90 24.34 -0.40 -23.32
CA ASP A 90 24.47 -0.59 -24.76
C ASP A 90 24.03 -2.01 -25.15
N GLY A 91 22.83 -2.12 -25.71
CA GLY A 91 22.23 -3.38 -26.10
C GLY A 91 22.58 -3.79 -27.53
N ILE A 92 22.59 -5.10 -27.79
CA ILE A 92 22.70 -5.67 -29.13
C ILE A 92 21.27 -5.88 -29.65
N VAL A 93 20.87 -5.13 -30.66
CA VAL A 93 19.52 -5.19 -31.26
C VAL A 93 19.43 -6.34 -32.26
N ALA A 94 20.47 -6.48 -33.09
CA ALA A 94 20.53 -7.50 -34.12
C ALA A 94 21.97 -7.82 -34.50
N VAL A 95 22.20 -9.07 -34.88
CA VAL A 95 23.40 -9.51 -35.60
C VAL A 95 22.92 -10.09 -36.93
N THR A 96 23.41 -9.54 -38.04
CA THR A 96 22.97 -9.89 -39.39
C THR A 96 24.15 -10.08 -40.34
N GLY A 97 23.87 -10.56 -41.56
CA GLY A 97 24.86 -10.95 -42.55
C GLY A 97 25.12 -12.45 -42.49
N ASP A 98 26.38 -12.84 -42.46
CA ASP A 98 26.80 -14.25 -42.33
C ASP A 98 26.67 -14.80 -40.90
N CYS A 99 26.29 -13.95 -39.94
CA CYS A 99 25.90 -14.34 -38.59
C CYS A 99 24.49 -13.86 -38.27
N SER A 100 23.73 -14.66 -37.53
CA SER A 100 22.37 -14.34 -37.07
C SER A 100 22.25 -14.20 -35.53
N ALA A 101 23.32 -14.53 -34.80
CA ALA A 101 23.40 -14.48 -33.35
C ALA A 101 24.84 -14.25 -32.90
N THR A 102 25.03 -14.07 -31.58
CA THR A 102 26.35 -14.00 -30.95
C THR A 102 26.37 -14.91 -29.72
N PRO A 103 27.43 -15.73 -29.53
CA PRO A 103 28.54 -15.96 -30.47
C PRO A 103 28.10 -16.75 -31.72
N CYS A 104 28.84 -16.61 -32.81
CA CYS A 104 28.57 -17.27 -34.10
C CYS A 104 29.84 -17.87 -34.69
N SER A 105 29.76 -19.13 -35.16
CA SER A 105 30.83 -19.80 -35.89
C SER A 105 30.72 -19.51 -37.39
N LEU A 106 31.81 -19.09 -38.00
CA LEU A 106 31.90 -18.64 -39.39
C LEU A 106 33.11 -19.28 -40.07
N VAL A 107 32.90 -19.98 -41.18
CA VAL A 107 33.99 -20.54 -42.00
C VAL A 107 34.28 -19.61 -43.17
N MET A 108 35.55 -19.28 -43.39
CA MET A 108 36.01 -18.44 -44.50
C MET A 108 36.17 -19.27 -45.79
N ASP A 109 35.08 -19.59 -46.46
CA ASP A 109 35.00 -20.25 -47.78
C ASP A 109 34.60 -19.27 -48.92
N GLY A 110 34.51 -17.99 -48.59
CA GLY A 110 34.12 -16.86 -49.42
C GLY A 110 34.30 -15.56 -48.65
N ASP A 111 34.14 -14.40 -49.31
CA ASP A 111 34.05 -13.12 -48.61
C ASP A 111 32.82 -13.13 -47.69
N ARG A 112 33.01 -12.73 -46.43
CA ARG A 112 31.98 -12.74 -45.39
C ARG A 112 31.75 -11.34 -44.83
N ALA A 113 30.52 -11.04 -44.44
CA ALA A 113 30.12 -9.78 -43.84
C ALA A 113 29.23 -10.01 -42.60
N VAL A 114 29.58 -9.38 -41.47
CA VAL A 114 28.76 -9.40 -40.25
C VAL A 114 28.46 -7.97 -39.84
N THR A 115 27.18 -7.68 -39.62
CA THR A 115 26.73 -6.39 -39.11
C THR A 115 26.13 -6.58 -37.72
N ALA A 116 26.64 -5.83 -36.74
CA ALA A 116 26.06 -5.76 -35.40
C ALA A 116 25.41 -4.40 -35.20
N GLN A 117 24.12 -4.42 -34.83
CA GLN A 117 23.36 -3.23 -34.52
C GLN A 117 23.26 -3.04 -33.01
N PHE A 118 23.59 -1.85 -32.52
CA PHE A 118 23.54 -1.47 -31.12
C PHE A 118 22.51 -0.39 -30.87
N VAL A 119 21.93 -0.38 -29.66
CA VAL A 119 21.06 0.71 -29.16
C VAL A 119 21.51 1.17 -27.78
N ARG A 120 21.31 2.45 -27.49
CA ARG A 120 21.53 3.03 -26.16
C ARG A 120 20.22 3.00 -25.37
N TYR A 121 20.19 2.27 -24.27
CA TYR A 121 19.08 2.29 -23.33
C TYR A 121 19.17 3.49 -22.38
N ALA A 122 18.04 3.89 -21.78
CA ALA A 122 18.04 4.90 -20.72
C ALA A 122 18.73 4.37 -19.46
N CYS A 123 18.57 3.08 -19.20
CA CYS A 123 19.23 2.36 -18.11
C CYS A 123 19.32 0.86 -18.42
N ALA A 124 20.06 0.08 -17.61
CA ALA A 124 20.33 -1.32 -17.91
C ALA A 124 19.03 -2.14 -17.83
N PRO A 125 18.64 -2.88 -18.89
CA PRO A 125 17.35 -3.60 -18.90
C PRO A 125 17.22 -4.62 -17.76
N ASN A 126 16.01 -4.79 -17.23
CA ASN A 126 15.70 -5.71 -16.12
C ASN A 126 16.55 -5.50 -14.86
N THR A 127 16.97 -4.26 -14.60
CA THR A 127 17.71 -3.92 -13.38
C THR A 127 16.90 -3.04 -12.45
N ALA A 128 17.16 -3.21 -11.16
CA ALA A 128 16.72 -2.31 -10.11
C ALA A 128 17.95 -2.00 -9.25
N THR A 129 18.12 -0.74 -8.87
CA THR A 129 19.18 -0.31 -7.95
C THR A 129 18.62 0.70 -6.98
N CYS A 130 18.99 0.58 -5.71
CA CYS A 130 18.67 1.60 -4.71
C CYS A 130 19.96 2.00 -4.00
N THR A 131 20.39 3.24 -4.21
CA THR A 131 21.62 3.79 -3.60
C THR A 131 21.33 5.16 -3.02
N SER A 132 21.84 5.45 -1.83
CA SER A 132 21.67 6.75 -1.16
C SER A 132 20.21 7.21 -1.04
N GLY A 133 19.27 6.26 -0.89
CA GLY A 133 17.84 6.54 -0.80
C GLY A 133 17.15 6.82 -2.13
N MET A 134 17.83 6.65 -3.27
CA MET A 134 17.28 6.84 -4.60
C MET A 134 17.12 5.48 -5.30
N LEU A 135 15.91 5.19 -5.75
CA LEU A 135 15.55 3.98 -6.49
C LEU A 135 15.51 4.26 -8.00
N THR A 136 16.22 3.44 -8.77
CA THR A 136 16.12 3.40 -10.22
C THR A 136 15.72 2.00 -10.67
N GLU A 137 14.67 1.89 -11.47
CA GLU A 137 14.16 0.63 -12.01
C GLU A 137 13.99 0.72 -13.52
N CYS A 138 14.38 -0.36 -14.19
CA CYS A 138 14.44 -0.46 -15.64
C CYS A 138 13.65 -1.66 -16.12
N ASP A 139 12.77 -1.45 -17.09
CA ASP A 139 12.01 -2.53 -17.70
C ASP A 139 12.88 -3.38 -18.66
N ALA A 140 12.27 -4.40 -19.26
CA ALA A 140 12.94 -5.29 -20.19
C ALA A 140 13.41 -4.60 -21.49
N THR A 141 12.90 -3.40 -21.78
CA THR A 141 13.24 -2.60 -22.96
C THR A 141 14.30 -1.53 -22.67
N GLY A 142 14.78 -1.44 -21.42
CA GLY A 142 15.79 -0.46 -21.02
C GLY A 142 15.24 0.95 -20.78
N ASN A 143 13.93 1.07 -20.57
CA ASN A 143 13.26 2.31 -20.18
C ASN A 143 13.02 2.33 -18.66
N PHE A 144 12.94 3.53 -18.09
CA PHE A 144 12.59 3.67 -16.67
C PHE A 144 11.16 3.20 -16.41
N VAL A 145 11.00 2.38 -15.39
CA VAL A 145 9.67 1.92 -14.95
C VAL A 145 8.86 3.11 -14.48
N SER A 146 7.65 3.24 -14.99
CA SER A 146 6.70 4.27 -14.56
C SER A 146 5.44 3.63 -14.00
N HIS A 147 4.95 4.17 -12.89
CA HIS A 147 3.72 3.71 -12.26
C HIS A 147 2.69 4.84 -12.24
N VAL A 148 1.52 4.55 -12.79
CA VAL A 148 0.33 5.38 -12.60
C VAL A 148 -0.31 4.99 -11.27
N ILE A 149 -0.43 5.96 -10.38
CA ILE A 149 -1.12 5.89 -9.09
C ILE A 149 -2.46 6.61 -9.27
N PRO A 150 -3.60 5.90 -9.40
CA PRO A 150 -4.88 6.52 -9.76
C PRO A 150 -5.37 7.61 -8.80
N ASN A 151 -4.93 7.55 -7.54
CA ASN A 151 -5.30 8.44 -6.44
C ASN A 151 -4.07 9.18 -5.86
N GLY A 152 -3.03 9.38 -6.67
CA GLY A 152 -1.73 9.84 -6.21
C GLY A 152 -1.61 11.34 -5.88
N MET A 153 -2.62 12.15 -6.24
CA MET A 153 -2.72 13.58 -5.93
C MET A 153 -3.63 13.85 -4.72
N ASN A 154 -3.61 15.07 -4.16
CA ASN A 154 -4.41 15.44 -2.97
C ASN A 154 -5.92 15.53 -3.25
N ASP A 155 -6.31 15.72 -4.50
CA ASP A 155 -7.71 15.75 -4.95
C ASP A 155 -8.22 14.35 -5.36
N GLY A 156 -7.38 13.32 -5.21
CA GLY A 156 -7.67 11.95 -5.62
C GLY A 156 -7.49 11.69 -7.11
N THR A 157 -6.90 12.63 -7.87
CA THR A 157 -6.52 12.40 -9.28
C THR A 157 -5.22 11.60 -9.41
N SER A 158 -4.94 11.14 -10.63
CA SER A 158 -3.80 10.28 -10.90
C SER A 158 -2.47 11.03 -10.86
N LEU A 159 -1.45 10.35 -10.36
CA LEU A 159 -0.05 10.78 -10.41
C LEU A 159 0.77 9.69 -11.10
N THR A 160 1.60 10.08 -12.07
CA THR A 160 2.62 9.19 -12.62
C THR A 160 3.93 9.44 -11.91
N ILE A 161 4.53 8.37 -11.36
CA ILE A 161 5.88 8.39 -10.84
C ILE A 161 6.79 7.57 -11.76
N THR A 162 8.01 8.05 -11.98
CA THR A 162 9.03 7.36 -12.78
C THR A 162 10.20 7.00 -11.87
N MET A 163 10.66 5.76 -11.97
CA MET A 163 11.75 5.20 -11.18
C MET A 163 13.10 5.56 -11.80
N ASP A 164 13.35 6.86 -11.91
CA ASP A 164 14.63 7.46 -12.30
C ASP A 164 15.14 8.28 -11.12
N GLY A 165 15.91 7.64 -10.23
CA GLY A 165 16.35 8.28 -8.99
C GLY A 165 15.18 8.68 -8.08
N TYR A 166 14.14 7.85 -8.02
CA TYR A 166 12.99 8.08 -7.15
C TYR A 166 13.41 8.10 -5.68
N ALA A 167 13.13 9.21 -4.99
CA ALA A 167 13.44 9.36 -3.58
C ALA A 167 12.57 8.43 -2.72
N CYS A 168 13.16 7.35 -2.22
CA CYS A 168 12.50 6.41 -1.33
C CYS A 168 12.20 7.09 0.01
N PRO A 169 10.92 7.15 0.43
CA PRO A 169 10.54 7.87 1.65
C PRO A 169 11.26 7.36 2.91
N MET A 170 11.46 6.04 3.01
CA MET A 170 12.15 5.40 4.13
C MET A 170 13.63 5.08 3.84
N GLY A 171 14.19 5.62 2.75
CA GLY A 171 15.49 5.22 2.24
C GLY A 171 15.49 3.88 1.51
N CYS A 172 16.67 3.36 1.20
CA CYS A 172 16.81 2.07 0.51
C CYS A 172 16.68 0.90 1.46
N HIS A 173 16.08 -0.19 0.99
CA HIS A 173 16.06 -1.45 1.72
C HIS A 173 17.49 -1.98 1.91
N ALA A 174 17.80 -2.52 3.08
CA ALA A 174 19.17 -2.89 3.45
C ALA A 174 19.80 -3.96 2.54
N THR A 175 18.98 -4.89 2.04
CA THR A 175 19.46 -6.08 1.29
C THR A 175 18.84 -6.26 -0.10
N GLN A 176 17.93 -5.36 -0.51
CA GLN A 176 17.17 -5.53 -1.75
C GLN A 176 17.13 -4.20 -2.51
N PRO A 177 17.13 -4.21 -3.86
CA PRO A 177 17.14 -2.99 -4.66
C PRO A 177 15.75 -2.36 -4.75
N ARG A 178 15.15 -2.04 -3.61
CA ARG A 178 13.82 -1.42 -3.48
C ARG A 178 13.82 -0.39 -2.36
N CYS A 179 12.78 0.44 -2.29
CA CYS A 179 12.58 1.30 -1.13
C CYS A 179 12.37 0.46 0.15
N ALA A 180 12.90 0.96 1.26
CA ALA A 180 12.70 0.36 2.57
C ALA A 180 11.23 0.41 2.97
N ASP A 181 10.81 -0.63 3.70
CA ASP A 181 9.46 -0.75 4.21
C ASP A 181 9.34 -0.19 5.64
N ILE A 182 8.10 0.11 6.02
CA ILE A 182 7.76 0.47 7.39
C ILE A 182 7.97 -0.76 8.30
N THR A 183 8.45 -0.55 9.53
CA THR A 183 8.44 -1.57 10.59
C THR A 183 7.77 -1.07 11.84
N LEU A 184 6.88 -1.90 12.37
CA LEU A 184 5.99 -1.55 13.46
C LEU A 184 6.14 -2.51 14.64
N GLY A 185 6.62 -3.74 14.41
CA GLY A 185 6.73 -4.76 15.45
C GLY A 185 5.37 -5.28 15.92
N ASN A 186 4.31 -5.03 15.14
CA ASN A 186 2.94 -5.45 15.43
C ASN A 186 2.46 -6.62 14.55
N GLY A 187 3.30 -7.11 13.65
CA GLY A 187 2.99 -8.20 12.71
C GLY A 187 2.35 -7.73 11.40
N ILE A 188 1.86 -6.48 11.31
CA ILE A 188 1.15 -5.98 10.12
C ILE A 188 2.08 -5.73 8.95
N GLU A 189 3.37 -5.55 9.18
CA GLU A 189 4.42 -5.62 8.15
C GLU A 189 4.32 -6.88 7.28
N LEU A 190 3.81 -8.01 7.80
CA LEU A 190 3.57 -9.22 7.01
C LEU A 190 2.58 -8.99 5.86
N ALA A 191 1.66 -8.03 5.98
CA ALA A 191 0.74 -7.66 4.90
C ALA A 191 1.44 -6.88 3.80
N LEU A 192 2.37 -6.00 4.19
CA LEU A 192 3.16 -5.20 3.25
C LEU A 192 4.10 -6.08 2.40
N ASP A 193 4.56 -7.21 2.92
CA ASP A 193 5.50 -8.12 2.25
C ASP A 193 4.84 -9.13 1.29
N THR A 194 3.53 -9.01 1.05
CA THR A 194 2.81 -9.92 0.14
C THR A 194 2.70 -9.39 -1.28
N THR A 195 2.48 -10.31 -2.23
CA THR A 195 2.25 -9.97 -3.65
C THR A 195 1.03 -9.08 -3.88
N GLY A 196 0.04 -9.11 -2.98
CA GLY A 196 -1.14 -8.24 -3.03
C GLY A 196 -0.83 -6.76 -2.74
N VAL A 197 0.30 -6.48 -2.07
CA VAL A 197 0.79 -5.13 -1.76
C VAL A 197 2.06 -4.84 -2.57
N SER A 198 1.93 -4.92 -3.89
CA SER A 198 3.03 -4.74 -4.85
C SER A 198 2.62 -3.80 -6.00
N PRO A 199 3.56 -3.37 -6.86
CA PRO A 199 3.23 -2.61 -8.08
C PRO A 199 2.31 -3.37 -9.04
N ALA A 200 2.23 -4.70 -8.94
CA ALA A 200 1.33 -5.55 -9.71
C ALA A 200 0.05 -5.94 -8.95
N GLY A 201 -0.14 -5.42 -7.73
CA GLY A 201 -1.33 -5.65 -6.94
C GLY A 201 -2.58 -5.00 -7.53
N GLN A 202 -3.72 -5.23 -6.89
CA GLN A 202 -5.00 -4.71 -7.36
C GLN A 202 -5.24 -3.28 -6.85
N ASP A 203 -5.71 -2.39 -7.72
CA ASP A 203 -6.24 -1.09 -7.33
C ASP A 203 -7.68 -1.25 -6.84
N ILE A 204 -7.92 -0.92 -5.57
CA ILE A 204 -9.21 -1.08 -4.90
C ILE A 204 -9.90 0.27 -4.85
N VAL A 205 -11.06 0.37 -5.49
CA VAL A 205 -11.89 1.58 -5.50
C VAL A 205 -13.29 1.21 -5.04
N LEU A 206 -13.72 1.77 -3.91
CA LEU A 206 -15.01 1.49 -3.26
C LEU A 206 -15.79 2.78 -3.01
N PRO A 207 -17.09 2.85 -3.37
CA PRO A 207 -17.75 2.03 -4.38
C PRO A 207 -17.01 2.07 -5.72
N ARG A 208 -17.17 1.06 -6.57
CA ARG A 208 -16.47 1.03 -7.86
C ARG A 208 -16.86 2.22 -8.75
N PRO A 209 -16.02 2.62 -9.73
CA PRO A 209 -16.39 3.65 -10.69
C PRO A 209 -17.73 3.34 -11.38
N GLY A 210 -18.66 4.29 -11.36
CA GLY A 210 -20.01 4.11 -11.90
C GLY A 210 -21.05 3.58 -10.89
N ALA A 211 -20.64 2.95 -9.79
CA ALA A 211 -21.55 2.55 -8.72
C ALA A 211 -22.02 3.78 -7.92
N PRO A 212 -23.29 3.78 -7.44
CA PRO A 212 -23.84 4.89 -6.66
C PRO A 212 -23.18 5.00 -5.28
N ALA A 213 -23.31 6.16 -4.65
CA ALA A 213 -22.99 6.32 -3.23
C ALA A 213 -23.86 5.38 -2.38
N GLY A 214 -23.31 4.82 -1.31
CA GLY A 214 -24.02 3.85 -0.49
C GLY A 214 -23.11 3.06 0.45
N THR A 215 -23.70 2.10 1.13
CA THR A 215 -23.02 1.30 2.16
C THR A 215 -22.55 -0.03 1.62
N ILE A 216 -21.28 -0.33 1.86
CA ILE A 216 -20.61 -1.61 1.60
C ILE A 216 -20.29 -2.22 2.97
N ASN A 217 -20.81 -3.41 3.21
CA ASN A 217 -20.64 -4.09 4.50
C ASN A 217 -19.40 -4.99 4.45
N ILE A 218 -18.53 -4.84 5.44
CA ILE A 218 -17.42 -5.74 5.70
C ILE A 218 -17.69 -6.44 7.02
N ASN A 219 -17.66 -7.76 7.00
CA ASN A 219 -17.51 -8.57 8.21
C ASN A 219 -16.09 -9.14 8.23
N THR A 220 -15.28 -8.72 9.20
CA THR A 220 -13.88 -9.15 9.37
C THR A 220 -13.73 -10.65 9.65
N ASP A 221 -14.84 -11.32 9.97
CA ASP A 221 -14.87 -12.75 10.24
C ASP A 221 -15.04 -13.59 8.97
N ASN A 222 -15.56 -12.99 7.90
CA ASN A 222 -15.88 -13.64 6.62
C ASN A 222 -14.69 -13.70 5.64
N PHE A 223 -13.47 -13.83 6.16
CA PHE A 223 -12.28 -14.00 5.33
C PHE A 223 -12.23 -15.41 4.72
N ASP A 224 -12.09 -15.50 3.40
CA ASP A 224 -11.84 -16.77 2.73
C ASP A 224 -10.32 -17.01 2.69
N SER A 225 -9.85 -17.89 3.58
CA SER A 225 -8.43 -18.25 3.66
C SER A 225 -7.94 -19.11 2.49
N ALA A 226 -8.83 -19.80 1.78
CA ALA A 226 -8.45 -20.65 0.66
C ALA A 226 -8.14 -19.80 -0.59
N MET A 227 -8.92 -18.75 -0.80
CA MET A 227 -8.71 -17.79 -1.89
C MET A 227 -7.85 -16.60 -1.50
N GLY A 228 -7.69 -16.33 -0.20
CA GLY A 228 -6.94 -15.17 0.29
C GLY A 228 -7.65 -13.85 0.01
N VAL A 229 -8.98 -13.85 0.06
CA VAL A 229 -9.83 -12.69 -0.27
C VAL A 229 -10.93 -12.48 0.77
N ILE A 230 -11.53 -11.30 0.74
CA ILE A 230 -12.85 -11.04 1.30
C ILE A 230 -13.84 -10.73 0.18
N HIS A 231 -15.00 -11.38 0.23
CA HIS A 231 -16.09 -11.17 -0.72
C HIS A 231 -16.98 -10.04 -0.25
N LEU A 232 -17.01 -8.94 -0.98
CA LEU A 232 -17.88 -7.80 -0.68
C LEU A 232 -18.99 -7.69 -1.73
N THR A 233 -20.13 -7.16 -1.30
CA THR A 233 -21.16 -6.69 -2.23
C THR A 233 -21.06 -5.18 -2.32
N ASP A 234 -20.77 -4.67 -3.51
CA ASP A 234 -20.69 -3.24 -3.78
C ASP A 234 -22.09 -2.60 -3.79
N THR A 235 -22.17 -1.28 -3.85
CA THR A 235 -23.42 -0.52 -3.77
C THR A 235 -24.35 -0.71 -4.97
N ASP A 236 -23.83 -1.22 -6.09
CA ASP A 236 -24.58 -1.63 -7.27
C ASP A 236 -25.05 -3.10 -7.22
N GLY A 237 -24.75 -3.81 -6.13
CA GLY A 237 -25.10 -5.21 -5.93
C GLY A 237 -24.12 -6.22 -6.53
N SER A 238 -23.06 -5.77 -7.20
CA SER A 238 -22.02 -6.65 -7.72
C SER A 238 -21.15 -7.25 -6.60
N ILE A 239 -20.54 -8.39 -6.88
CA ILE A 239 -19.53 -8.99 -6.00
C ILE A 239 -18.16 -8.41 -6.35
N VAL A 240 -17.40 -8.04 -5.32
CA VAL A 240 -16.03 -7.53 -5.42
C VAL A 240 -15.16 -8.36 -4.49
N ASP A 241 -14.26 -9.14 -5.08
CA ASP A 241 -13.27 -9.90 -4.34
C ASP A 241 -12.05 -9.03 -4.09
N ILE A 242 -11.71 -8.86 -2.82
CA ILE A 242 -10.60 -8.02 -2.40
C ILE A 242 -9.53 -8.89 -1.74
N PRO A 243 -8.28 -8.88 -2.23
CA PRO A 243 -7.17 -9.57 -1.59
C PRO A 243 -7.06 -9.15 -0.13
N ALA A 244 -7.01 -10.14 0.77
CA ALA A 244 -6.96 -9.90 2.20
C ALA A 244 -6.11 -10.96 2.90
N GLN A 245 -5.78 -10.71 4.15
CA GLN A 245 -5.19 -11.70 5.03
C GLN A 245 -5.52 -11.40 6.49
N VAL A 246 -5.56 -12.44 7.30
CA VAL A 246 -5.63 -12.28 8.76
C VAL A 246 -4.20 -12.23 9.30
N VAL A 247 -3.90 -11.19 10.08
CA VAL A 247 -2.63 -10.99 10.76
C VAL A 247 -2.85 -11.11 12.26
N GLU A 248 -2.10 -12.00 12.90
CA GLU A 248 -2.09 -12.12 14.36
C GLU A 248 -1.14 -11.08 14.95
N GLN A 249 -1.66 -10.24 15.85
CA GLN A 249 -0.84 -9.34 16.64
C GLN A 249 -0.42 -10.05 17.94
N PRO A 250 0.80 -9.81 18.46
CA PRO A 250 1.21 -10.39 19.73
C PRO A 250 0.39 -9.81 20.91
N GLY A 251 0.25 -10.61 21.96
CA GLY A 251 -0.39 -10.20 23.22
C GLY A 251 -1.92 -10.10 23.14
N GLU A 252 -2.51 -9.15 23.88
CA GLU A 252 -3.96 -8.96 24.02
C GLU A 252 -4.61 -8.21 22.82
N ALA A 253 -3.84 -7.94 21.76
CA ALA A 253 -4.30 -7.14 20.62
C ALA A 253 -5.19 -7.92 19.63
N GLY A 254 -5.10 -9.25 19.63
CA GLY A 254 -5.89 -10.12 18.76
C GLY A 254 -5.61 -9.93 17.27
N ALA A 255 -6.39 -10.63 16.45
CA ALA A 255 -6.21 -10.67 15.01
C ALA A 255 -6.79 -9.44 14.29
N VAL A 256 -6.18 -9.12 13.14
CA VAL A 256 -6.61 -8.05 12.24
C VAL A 256 -6.88 -8.63 10.86
N LEU A 257 -8.06 -8.35 10.29
CA LEU A 257 -8.28 -8.58 8.86
C LEU A 257 -7.69 -7.40 8.08
N VAL A 258 -6.64 -7.65 7.30
CA VAL A 258 -5.97 -6.64 6.48
C VAL A 258 -6.33 -6.83 5.01
N ILE A 259 -7.02 -5.85 4.43
CA ILE A 259 -7.17 -5.74 2.98
C ILE A 259 -5.82 -5.30 2.38
N LYS A 260 -5.44 -5.95 1.29
CA LYS A 260 -4.18 -5.73 0.56
C LYS A 260 -4.48 -5.08 -0.78
N ALA A 261 -3.81 -3.98 -1.08
CA ALA A 261 -4.03 -3.24 -2.31
C ALA A 261 -2.72 -2.68 -2.89
N ARG A 262 -2.71 -2.46 -4.20
CA ARG A 262 -1.73 -1.59 -4.86
C ARG A 262 -2.04 -0.13 -4.52
N THR A 263 -3.27 0.31 -4.78
CA THR A 263 -3.84 1.55 -4.25
C THR A 263 -5.21 1.29 -3.65
N PHE A 264 -5.59 2.06 -2.63
CA PHE A 264 -6.91 1.99 -2.02
C PHE A 264 -7.62 3.34 -2.12
N THR A 265 -8.85 3.36 -2.59
CA THR A 265 -9.67 4.56 -2.70
C THR A 265 -11.06 4.29 -2.13
N LEU A 266 -11.43 5.00 -1.08
CA LEU A 266 -12.82 5.08 -0.61
C LEU A 266 -13.41 6.40 -1.13
N ARG A 267 -14.28 6.31 -2.15
CA ARG A 267 -14.87 7.47 -2.82
C ARG A 267 -15.86 8.21 -1.92
N THR A 268 -16.05 9.49 -2.21
CA THR A 268 -17.07 10.33 -1.55
C THR A 268 -18.46 9.70 -1.64
N GLY A 269 -19.20 9.71 -0.53
CA GLY A 269 -20.53 9.09 -0.43
C GLY A 269 -20.50 7.56 -0.25
N GLY A 270 -19.35 6.91 -0.40
CA GLY A 270 -19.14 5.53 0.00
C GLY A 270 -19.09 5.40 1.51
N VAL A 271 -19.80 4.43 2.07
CA VAL A 271 -19.72 4.06 3.49
C VAL A 271 -19.22 2.62 3.58
N LEU A 272 -18.05 2.43 4.18
CA LEU A 272 -17.54 1.13 4.54
C LEU A 272 -17.98 0.80 5.97
N LYS A 273 -19.06 0.04 6.11
CA LYS A 273 -19.55 -0.41 7.43
C LYS A 273 -18.80 -1.67 7.82
N VAL A 274 -17.97 -1.58 8.84
CA VAL A 274 -17.08 -2.67 9.26
C VAL A 274 -17.57 -3.25 10.58
N THR A 275 -17.63 -4.59 10.63
CA THR A 275 -18.10 -5.37 11.77
C THR A 275 -17.26 -6.64 11.92
N GLY A 276 -17.38 -7.33 13.06
CA GLY A 276 -16.76 -8.65 13.29
C GLY A 276 -15.88 -8.68 14.53
N GLN A 277 -15.29 -9.83 14.83
CA GLN A 277 -14.46 -10.03 16.01
C GLN A 277 -13.03 -9.49 15.83
N ARG A 278 -12.52 -9.46 14.59
CA ARG A 278 -11.17 -8.98 14.28
C ARG A 278 -11.16 -7.46 14.09
N ALA A 279 -10.04 -6.82 14.41
CA ALA A 279 -9.83 -5.44 13.99
C ALA A 279 -9.72 -5.36 12.46
N PHE A 280 -9.86 -4.16 11.90
CA PHE A 280 -9.81 -3.94 10.46
C PHE A 280 -8.55 -3.21 10.02
N GLY A 281 -7.94 -3.67 8.93
CA GLY A 281 -6.70 -3.16 8.39
C GLY A 281 -6.79 -2.87 6.89
N ILE A 282 -6.10 -1.84 6.44
CA ILE A 282 -5.83 -1.57 5.03
C ILE A 282 -4.32 -1.46 4.85
N ALA A 283 -3.74 -2.23 3.93
CA ALA A 283 -2.35 -2.17 3.53
C ALA A 283 -2.24 -1.85 2.04
N SER A 284 -1.55 -0.77 1.70
CA SER A 284 -1.39 -0.31 0.32
C SER A 284 0.08 -0.17 -0.10
N HIS A 285 0.37 -0.50 -1.35
CA HIS A 285 1.71 -0.34 -1.91
C HIS A 285 2.03 1.13 -2.19
N PHE A 286 1.15 1.81 -2.92
CA PHE A 286 1.25 3.25 -3.18
C PHE A 286 0.38 4.02 -2.20
N ASP A 287 -0.84 4.41 -2.59
CA ASP A 287 -1.65 5.36 -1.82
C ASP A 287 -2.94 4.76 -1.30
N ALA A 288 -3.29 5.14 -0.07
CA ALA A 288 -4.64 5.04 0.45
C ALA A 288 -5.29 6.43 0.50
N TYR A 289 -6.33 6.63 -0.32
CA TYR A 289 -7.10 7.87 -0.40
C TYR A 289 -8.51 7.64 0.16
N LEU A 290 -8.87 8.38 1.20
CA LEU A 290 -10.15 8.28 1.87
C LEU A 290 -10.92 9.58 1.64
N ALA A 291 -12.05 9.49 0.95
CA ALA A 291 -13.02 10.57 0.78
C ALA A 291 -14.43 10.18 1.25
N GLY A 292 -14.72 8.90 1.43
CA GLY A 292 -15.94 8.39 2.05
C GLY A 292 -15.82 8.17 3.57
N THR A 293 -16.74 7.37 4.10
CA THR A 293 -16.85 7.07 5.53
C THR A 293 -16.38 5.65 5.82
N ILE A 294 -15.45 5.48 6.75
CA ILE A 294 -15.23 4.21 7.44
C ILE A 294 -16.08 4.26 8.71
N ASP A 295 -17.09 3.41 8.79
CA ASP A 295 -17.94 3.26 9.96
C ASP A 295 -17.61 1.93 10.65
N ALA A 296 -16.84 2.00 11.72
CA ALA A 296 -16.53 0.90 12.62
C ALA A 296 -17.05 1.21 14.04
N SER A 297 -18.10 2.04 14.13
CA SER A 297 -18.80 2.32 15.38
C SER A 297 -19.59 1.10 15.84
N ALA A 298 -19.83 1.01 17.14
CA ALA A 298 -20.81 0.06 17.64
C ALA A 298 -22.24 0.48 17.26
N ASP A 299 -23.12 -0.51 17.13
CA ASP A 299 -24.50 -0.32 16.72
C ASP A 299 -25.44 -1.00 17.70
N TRP A 300 -26.25 -0.20 18.39
CA TRP A 300 -27.22 -0.69 19.35
C TRP A 300 -28.42 -1.38 18.71
N SER A 301 -28.82 -0.95 17.50
CA SER A 301 -30.01 -1.47 16.82
C SER A 301 -29.89 -2.96 16.49
N THR A 302 -28.65 -3.43 16.37
CA THR A 302 -28.33 -4.81 16.03
C THR A 302 -27.42 -5.48 17.04
N ILE A 303 -27.15 -4.80 18.16
CA ILE A 303 -26.30 -5.27 19.28
C ILE A 303 -24.94 -5.73 18.74
N ARG A 304 -24.28 -4.87 17.97
CA ARG A 304 -22.96 -5.14 17.36
C ARG A 304 -21.89 -4.25 17.95
N THR A 305 -20.82 -4.87 18.42
CA THR A 305 -19.59 -4.17 18.77
C THR A 305 -18.86 -3.71 17.51
N GLY A 306 -18.03 -2.69 17.63
CA GLY A 306 -17.06 -2.39 16.58
C GLY A 306 -16.05 -3.54 16.39
N PRO A 307 -15.38 -3.61 15.23
CA PRO A 307 -14.36 -4.62 14.94
C PRO A 307 -13.24 -4.63 15.99
N GLY A 308 -12.83 -5.81 16.46
CA GLY A 308 -11.70 -5.95 17.40
C GLY A 308 -12.00 -5.60 18.87
N ALA A 309 -13.27 -5.54 19.27
CA ALA A 309 -13.69 -5.16 20.62
C ALA A 309 -13.05 -5.99 21.75
N GLN A 310 -12.63 -5.32 22.83
CA GLN A 310 -12.01 -5.94 24.00
C GLN A 310 -13.07 -6.29 25.07
N VAL A 311 -13.76 -7.42 24.88
CA VAL A 311 -14.89 -7.82 25.74
C VAL A 311 -14.51 -8.53 27.04
N ALA A 312 -13.24 -8.91 27.21
CA ALA A 312 -12.73 -9.67 28.38
C ALA A 312 -11.51 -9.02 29.05
N ALA A 313 -11.21 -7.76 28.74
CA ALA A 313 -10.02 -7.06 29.22
C ALA A 313 -10.26 -6.30 30.53
N ALA A 314 -9.18 -5.91 31.21
CA ALA A 314 -9.24 -5.11 32.45
C ALA A 314 -9.88 -3.71 32.26
N CYS A 315 -10.00 -3.26 31.00
CA CYS A 315 -10.68 -2.02 30.62
C CYS A 315 -12.21 -2.16 30.54
N VAL A 316 -12.78 -3.35 30.77
CA VAL A 316 -14.23 -3.51 30.88
C VAL A 316 -14.77 -2.78 32.11
N GLY A 317 -15.92 -2.13 31.98
CA GLY A 317 -16.56 -1.44 33.10
C GLY A 317 -16.82 -2.36 34.29
N GLY A 318 -16.67 -1.83 35.51
CA GLY A 318 -16.82 -2.63 36.72
C GLY A 318 -18.25 -3.12 36.96
N TYR A 319 -18.34 -4.23 37.68
CA TYR A 319 -19.56 -4.78 38.26
C TYR A 319 -19.32 -5.06 39.75
N SER A 320 -20.35 -4.84 40.59
CA SER A 320 -20.31 -5.17 42.01
C SER A 320 -21.58 -5.88 42.43
N ALA A 321 -21.43 -7.01 43.13
CA ALA A 321 -22.57 -7.73 43.72
C ALA A 321 -23.29 -6.91 44.80
N ALA A 322 -22.61 -5.92 45.42
CA ALA A 322 -23.23 -4.99 46.37
C ALA A 322 -24.09 -3.91 45.68
N ALA A 323 -23.92 -3.71 44.37
CA ALA A 323 -24.67 -2.76 43.56
C ALA A 323 -25.01 -3.36 42.17
N PRO A 324 -25.74 -4.49 42.11
CA PRO A 324 -25.87 -5.32 40.90
C PRO A 324 -26.62 -4.61 39.75
N ASN A 325 -27.34 -3.55 40.11
CA ASN A 325 -28.20 -2.77 39.24
C ASN A 325 -27.46 -1.62 38.54
N THR A 326 -26.20 -1.32 38.90
CA THR A 326 -25.42 -0.26 38.25
C THR A 326 -24.05 -0.74 37.85
N THR A 327 -23.51 -0.18 36.77
CA THR A 327 -22.16 -0.53 36.32
C THR A 327 -21.36 0.69 35.89
N GLY A 328 -20.04 0.56 35.96
CA GLY A 328 -19.12 1.54 35.42
C GLY A 328 -19.09 1.52 33.89
N GLY A 329 -18.62 2.61 33.29
CA GLY A 329 -18.39 2.69 31.85
C GLY A 329 -17.11 1.97 31.42
N GLY A 330 -17.03 1.63 30.13
CA GLY A 330 -15.83 1.03 29.54
C GLY A 330 -14.65 2.00 29.55
N GLY A 331 -13.47 1.50 29.91
CA GLY A 331 -12.21 2.20 29.75
C GLY A 331 -11.69 2.10 28.31
N GLY A 332 -10.67 2.90 28.00
CA GLY A 332 -10.08 2.98 26.66
C GLY A 332 -8.76 3.71 26.73
N ALA A 333 -8.69 4.91 26.16
CA ALA A 333 -7.54 5.79 26.35
C ALA A 333 -7.36 6.30 27.78
N CYS A 334 -8.47 6.37 28.49
CA CYS A 334 -8.51 6.69 29.90
C CYS A 334 -9.42 5.71 30.64
N VAL A 335 -9.53 5.91 31.94
CA VAL A 335 -10.48 5.18 32.78
C VAL A 335 -11.92 5.53 32.39
N GLY A 336 -12.80 4.55 32.45
CA GLY A 336 -14.24 4.75 32.36
C GLY A 336 -14.80 5.46 33.59
N GLY A 337 -16.00 6.02 33.47
CA GLY A 337 -16.69 6.65 34.57
C GLY A 337 -17.22 5.63 35.60
N ALA A 338 -17.24 6.01 36.87
CA ALA A 338 -17.89 5.22 37.91
C ALA A 338 -19.42 5.33 37.83
N SER A 339 -20.13 4.32 38.35
CA SER A 339 -21.57 4.40 38.54
C SER A 339 -21.93 5.29 39.73
N SER A 340 -23.20 5.70 39.80
CA SER A 340 -23.78 6.39 40.96
C SER A 340 -23.69 5.62 42.28
N ALA A 341 -23.53 4.31 42.24
CA ALA A 341 -23.36 3.46 43.42
C ALA A 341 -21.87 3.20 43.77
N GLY A 342 -20.94 3.91 43.12
CA GLY A 342 -19.51 3.77 43.37
C GLY A 342 -18.86 2.55 42.70
N VAL A 343 -19.55 1.89 41.76
CA VAL A 343 -18.93 0.81 40.97
C VAL A 343 -17.92 1.46 40.00
N PRO A 344 -16.63 1.07 40.03
CA PRO A 344 -15.61 1.73 39.23
C PRO A 344 -15.84 1.53 37.73
N GLY A 345 -15.43 2.51 36.94
CA GLY A 345 -15.27 2.33 35.50
C GLY A 345 -14.09 1.43 35.16
N GLY A 346 -14.02 1.00 33.90
CA GLY A 346 -12.92 0.16 33.42
C GLY A 346 -11.59 0.89 33.45
N ALA A 347 -10.50 0.13 33.61
CA ALA A 347 -9.15 0.69 33.60
C ALA A 347 -8.73 1.20 32.20
N VAL A 348 -7.61 1.92 32.14
CA VAL A 348 -6.98 2.27 30.85
C VAL A 348 -6.59 0.98 30.10
N SER A 349 -6.83 0.92 28.79
CA SER A 349 -6.39 -0.22 27.99
C SER A 349 -4.86 -0.34 28.02
N THR A 350 -4.40 -1.57 28.23
CA THR A 350 -2.99 -1.98 28.25
C THR A 350 -2.42 -2.11 26.84
N VAL A 351 -3.27 -2.36 25.84
CA VAL A 351 -2.88 -2.45 24.44
C VAL A 351 -2.78 -1.06 23.85
N ARG A 352 -1.57 -0.70 23.40
CA ARG A 352 -1.27 0.61 22.82
C ARG A 352 -0.84 0.48 21.37
N ALA A 353 -0.88 1.59 20.64
CA ALA A 353 -0.23 1.68 19.35
C ALA A 353 1.25 1.24 19.48
N PRO A 354 1.81 0.52 18.50
CA PRO A 354 1.31 0.32 17.14
C PRO A 354 0.26 -0.79 16.98
N PHE A 355 -0.14 -1.49 18.04
CA PHE A 355 -1.20 -2.51 17.99
C PHE A 355 -2.58 -1.86 17.84
N VAL A 356 -3.45 -2.52 17.08
CA VAL A 356 -4.83 -2.08 16.83
C VAL A 356 -5.83 -2.99 17.55
N VAL A 357 -6.69 -2.38 18.37
CA VAL A 357 -7.80 -3.03 19.08
C VAL A 357 -9.03 -2.15 19.05
N GLY A 358 -10.21 -2.74 19.21
CA GLY A 358 -11.42 -2.00 19.52
C GLY A 358 -11.42 -1.45 20.95
N GLY A 359 -12.50 -0.76 21.30
CA GLY A 359 -12.74 -0.29 22.65
C GLY A 359 -13.20 -1.39 23.61
N CYS A 360 -13.55 -1.00 24.82
CA CYS A 360 -14.00 -1.90 25.88
C CYS A 360 -15.48 -1.68 26.21
N VAL A 361 -16.16 -2.79 26.50
CA VAL A 361 -17.58 -2.77 26.88
C VAL A 361 -17.79 -2.08 28.22
N GLY A 362 -18.96 -1.44 28.37
CA GLY A 362 -19.46 -1.04 29.69
C GLY A 362 -19.63 -2.26 30.61
N GLY A 363 -19.75 -2.02 31.91
CA GLY A 363 -19.87 -3.14 32.85
C GLY A 363 -21.21 -3.86 32.69
N ARG A 364 -21.17 -5.19 32.82
CA ARG A 364 -22.34 -6.06 32.66
C ARG A 364 -22.88 -6.51 34.02
N GLY A 365 -24.21 -6.53 34.15
CA GLY A 365 -24.89 -7.15 35.29
C GLY A 365 -24.91 -8.68 35.19
N PRO A 366 -25.51 -9.38 36.17
CA PRO A 366 -25.60 -10.83 36.17
C PRO A 366 -26.65 -11.36 35.18
N SER A 367 -27.56 -10.52 34.67
CA SER A 367 -28.59 -10.97 33.73
C SER A 367 -28.04 -11.07 32.32
N ALA A 368 -28.43 -12.13 31.61
CA ALA A 368 -28.13 -12.27 30.19
C ALA A 368 -28.75 -11.15 29.33
N LEU A 369 -29.85 -10.55 29.80
CA LEU A 369 -30.59 -9.47 29.13
C LEU A 369 -30.00 -8.08 29.41
N ASP A 370 -29.01 -7.97 30.31
CA ASP A 370 -28.29 -6.73 30.53
C ASP A 370 -27.27 -6.53 29.42
N ILE A 371 -27.60 -5.67 28.47
CA ILE A 371 -26.70 -5.28 27.39
C ILE A 371 -25.90 -4.06 27.87
N PRO A 372 -24.58 -4.17 28.08
CA PRO A 372 -23.75 -3.01 28.41
C PRO A 372 -23.55 -2.13 27.18
N GLY A 373 -23.10 -0.88 27.37
CA GLY A 373 -22.64 -0.06 26.25
C GLY A 373 -21.57 -0.80 25.44
N LEU A 374 -21.75 -0.82 24.11
CA LEU A 374 -20.91 -1.55 23.17
C LEU A 374 -19.75 -0.65 22.71
N PRO A 375 -18.54 -1.20 22.58
CA PRO A 375 -17.36 -0.41 22.22
C PRO A 375 -17.23 -0.16 20.72
N GLY A 376 -16.64 0.98 20.37
CA GLY A 376 -16.21 1.26 19.00
C GLY A 376 -15.06 0.36 18.54
N GLY A 377 -14.79 0.35 17.23
CA GLY A 377 -13.86 -0.58 16.60
C GLY A 377 -12.41 -0.12 16.48
N GLY A 378 -11.53 -1.08 16.20
CA GLY A 378 -10.12 -0.88 15.88
C GLY A 378 -9.90 -0.84 14.36
N VAL A 379 -9.30 0.23 13.86
CA VAL A 379 -8.95 0.41 12.45
C VAL A 379 -7.47 0.76 12.31
N LEU A 380 -6.79 0.10 11.38
CA LEU A 380 -5.42 0.41 10.99
C LEU A 380 -5.33 0.67 9.49
N ILE A 381 -4.57 1.69 9.10
CA ILE A 381 -4.29 2.00 7.71
C ILE A 381 -2.79 2.17 7.56
N THR A 382 -2.19 1.38 6.67
CA THR A 382 -0.77 1.43 6.34
C THR A 382 -0.53 1.57 4.84
N SER A 383 0.52 2.30 4.48
CA SER A 383 0.89 2.59 3.10
C SER A 383 2.40 2.80 2.99
N ARG A 384 3.03 2.30 1.92
CA ARG A 384 4.46 2.55 1.68
C ARG A 384 4.76 3.97 1.17
N ARG A 385 3.74 4.73 0.74
CA ARG A 385 3.92 6.11 0.22
C ARG A 385 3.11 7.13 0.99
N ARG A 386 1.79 7.06 0.93
CA ARG A 386 0.91 8.11 1.45
C ARG A 386 -0.46 7.60 1.88
N ILE A 387 -0.95 8.13 2.98
CA ILE A 387 -2.36 8.08 3.37
C ILE A 387 -2.92 9.50 3.35
N HIS A 388 -4.05 9.69 2.66
CA HIS A 388 -4.72 10.97 2.56
C HIS A 388 -6.19 10.86 2.97
N PHE A 389 -6.58 11.63 3.99
CA PHE A 389 -7.97 11.83 4.41
C PHE A 389 -8.46 13.15 3.80
N ALA A 390 -9.29 13.03 2.78
CA ALA A 390 -9.90 14.16 2.09
C ALA A 390 -10.91 14.87 2.99
N GLY A 391 -11.31 16.09 2.63
CA GLY A 391 -12.20 16.91 3.44
C GLY A 391 -13.60 16.34 3.70
N THR A 392 -14.07 15.41 2.86
CA THR A 392 -15.35 14.70 3.04
C THR A 392 -15.21 13.42 3.86
N SER A 393 -13.99 13.02 4.18
CA SER A 393 -13.74 11.73 4.83
C SER A 393 -14.23 11.74 6.27
N ARG A 394 -14.78 10.60 6.66
CA ARG A 394 -15.20 10.34 8.03
C ARG A 394 -14.70 8.99 8.50
N VAL A 395 -14.17 8.92 9.72
CA VAL A 395 -13.86 7.67 10.41
C VAL A 395 -14.61 7.69 11.73
N ASP A 396 -15.55 6.77 11.88
CA ASP A 396 -16.41 6.67 13.05
C ASP A 396 -16.08 5.39 13.83
N LEU A 397 -15.46 5.55 15.00
CA LEU A 397 -15.08 4.49 15.92
C LEU A 397 -15.72 4.72 17.29
N THR A 398 -16.92 5.31 17.31
CA THR A 398 -17.61 5.64 18.56
C THR A 398 -18.20 4.41 19.24
N GLY A 399 -18.23 4.47 20.58
CA GLY A 399 -18.95 3.51 21.42
C GLY A 399 -20.40 3.94 21.64
N THR A 400 -21.27 2.99 21.96
CA THR A 400 -22.69 3.26 22.22
C THR A 400 -22.94 3.66 23.67
N GLY A 401 -24.10 4.27 23.89
CA GLY A 401 -24.62 4.50 25.22
C GLY A 401 -24.91 3.21 26.00
N GLY A 402 -25.00 3.32 27.32
CA GLY A 402 -25.41 2.23 28.19
C GLY A 402 -26.92 1.94 28.14
N SER A 403 -27.34 0.78 28.63
CA SER A 403 -28.77 0.43 28.76
C SER A 403 -29.40 0.81 30.10
N GLY A 404 -30.60 1.37 30.05
CA GLY A 404 -31.47 1.55 31.21
C GLY A 404 -32.62 0.54 31.14
N GLY A 405 -33.01 -0.04 32.27
CA GLY A 405 -34.11 -1.00 32.31
C GLY A 405 -34.79 -1.10 33.67
N SER A 406 -35.94 -1.77 33.69
CA SER A 406 -36.63 -2.13 34.93
C SER A 406 -37.23 -3.52 34.79
N SER A 407 -36.84 -4.47 35.65
CA SER A 407 -37.44 -5.81 35.67
C SER A 407 -37.71 -6.25 37.11
N GLY A 408 -38.90 -6.83 37.34
CA GLY A 408 -39.29 -7.36 38.65
C GLY A 408 -39.28 -6.35 39.81
N GLY A 409 -39.45 -5.06 39.54
CA GLY A 409 -39.37 -3.98 40.55
C GLY A 409 -37.96 -3.46 40.84
N SER A 410 -36.93 -3.99 40.18
CA SER A 410 -35.56 -3.48 40.25
C SER A 410 -35.20 -2.70 38.98
N SER A 411 -34.71 -1.48 39.14
CA SER A 411 -34.16 -0.67 38.05
C SER A 411 -32.72 -1.08 37.78
N SER A 412 -32.26 -0.98 36.53
CA SER A 412 -30.86 -1.15 36.14
C SER A 412 -30.38 0.00 35.26
N ALA A 413 -29.14 0.45 35.50
CA ALA A 413 -28.49 1.51 34.73
C ALA A 413 -27.06 1.08 34.39
N ARG A 414 -26.81 0.78 33.12
CA ARG A 414 -25.52 0.28 32.64
C ARG A 414 -24.63 1.41 32.14
N GLY A 415 -23.32 1.20 32.26
CA GLY A 415 -22.33 2.12 31.74
C GLY A 415 -22.21 2.08 30.21
N GLY A 416 -21.76 3.19 29.62
CA GLY A 416 -21.50 3.32 28.19
C GLY A 416 -20.23 2.58 27.74
N GLY A 417 -20.16 2.27 26.44
CA GLY A 417 -18.98 1.65 25.81
C GLY A 417 -17.93 2.70 25.48
N SER A 418 -16.66 2.32 25.47
CA SER A 418 -15.59 3.24 25.09
C SER A 418 -15.50 3.45 23.58
N GLY A 419 -14.86 4.54 23.17
CA GLY A 419 -14.41 4.70 21.79
C GLY A 419 -13.32 3.68 21.42
N GLY A 420 -13.17 3.42 20.12
CA GLY A 420 -12.19 2.52 19.54
C GLY A 420 -10.83 3.19 19.22
N ASN A 421 -9.97 2.48 18.51
CA ASN A 421 -8.61 2.93 18.20
C ASN A 421 -8.40 3.09 16.69
N LEU A 422 -7.78 4.19 16.28
CA LEU A 422 -7.26 4.39 14.93
C LEU A 422 -5.73 4.41 14.92
N VAL A 423 -5.12 3.62 14.04
CA VAL A 423 -3.69 3.69 13.76
C VAL A 423 -3.45 3.99 12.29
N VAL A 424 -2.67 5.03 12.00
CA VAL A 424 -2.32 5.45 10.64
C VAL A 424 -0.81 5.44 10.49
N MET A 425 -0.30 4.73 9.48
CA MET A 425 1.12 4.52 9.26
C MET A 425 1.48 4.75 7.80
N ALA A 426 2.15 5.85 7.50
CA ALA A 426 2.67 6.11 6.16
C ALA A 426 3.78 7.14 6.23
N PRO A 427 4.77 7.12 5.31
CA PRO A 427 5.77 8.16 5.26
C PRO A 427 5.16 9.56 5.24
N VAL A 428 4.04 9.70 4.50
CA VAL A 428 3.21 10.91 4.47
C VAL A 428 1.78 10.57 4.92
N ALA A 429 1.31 11.21 5.99
CA ALA A 429 -0.06 11.05 6.49
C ALA A 429 -0.76 12.42 6.54
N GLN A 430 -1.67 12.67 5.60
CA GLN A 430 -2.34 13.95 5.45
C GLN A 430 -3.80 13.85 5.88
N VAL A 431 -4.23 14.73 6.79
CA VAL A 431 -5.63 14.83 7.22
C VAL A 431 -6.13 16.25 7.01
N THR A 432 -7.00 16.42 6.01
CA THR A 432 -7.63 17.70 5.72
C THR A 432 -8.41 18.21 6.94
N SER A 433 -8.39 19.52 7.22
CA SER A 433 -9.04 20.11 8.41
C SER A 433 -10.56 19.88 8.51
N THR A 434 -11.22 19.61 7.38
CA THR A 434 -12.66 19.30 7.32
C THR A 434 -12.97 17.81 7.44
N ALA A 435 -11.97 16.93 7.32
CA ALA A 435 -12.12 15.51 7.62
C ALA A 435 -12.54 15.33 9.08
N ARG A 436 -13.14 14.18 9.40
CA ARG A 436 -13.65 13.91 10.74
C ARG A 436 -13.30 12.52 11.22
N ILE A 437 -12.56 12.42 12.31
CA ILE A 437 -12.20 11.14 12.95
C ILE A 437 -12.74 11.14 14.38
N TYR A 438 -13.64 10.22 14.70
CA TYR A 438 -14.33 10.15 15.99
C TYR A 438 -13.97 8.86 16.75
N THR A 439 -13.49 8.99 17.98
CA THR A 439 -13.24 7.85 18.89
C THR A 439 -13.87 8.12 20.26
N ARG A 440 -15.11 8.62 20.28
CA ARG A 440 -15.76 9.04 21.53
C ARG A 440 -16.48 7.90 22.24
N GLY A 441 -16.51 7.98 23.57
CA GLY A 441 -17.27 7.06 24.41
C GLY A 441 -18.76 7.41 24.44
N GLY A 442 -19.59 6.40 24.69
CA GLY A 442 -21.01 6.59 24.92
C GLY A 442 -21.33 7.05 26.33
N GLY A 443 -22.47 7.72 26.51
CA GLY A 443 -22.97 8.13 27.81
C GLY A 443 -23.51 6.96 28.63
N GLY A 444 -23.49 7.09 29.95
CA GLY A 444 -24.16 6.16 30.85
C GLY A 444 -25.69 6.27 30.78
N ALA A 445 -26.39 5.18 31.07
CA ALA A 445 -27.83 5.18 31.24
C ALA A 445 -28.25 5.71 32.61
N ALA A 446 -29.54 6.01 32.75
CA ALA A 446 -30.16 6.35 34.03
C ALA A 446 -31.51 5.62 34.17
N ALA A 447 -31.82 5.15 35.38
CA ALA A 447 -33.08 4.46 35.68
C ALA A 447 -33.58 4.71 37.10
N SER A 448 -34.90 4.63 37.28
CA SER A 448 -35.61 4.64 38.56
C SER A 448 -36.81 3.70 38.49
N ALA A 449 -37.61 3.61 39.56
CA ALA A 449 -38.82 2.79 39.56
C ALA A 449 -39.84 3.36 38.55
N GLY A 450 -40.01 2.66 37.41
CA GLY A 450 -40.98 3.02 36.37
C GLY A 450 -40.47 3.98 35.28
N GLU A 451 -39.24 4.48 35.37
CA GLU A 451 -38.62 5.36 34.37
C GLU A 451 -37.20 4.88 34.05
N HIS A 452 -36.85 4.80 32.76
CA HIS A 452 -35.50 4.43 32.32
C HIS A 452 -35.16 5.13 31.02
N VAL A 453 -33.91 5.55 30.90
CA VAL A 453 -33.40 6.30 29.75
C VAL A 453 -32.08 5.68 29.32
N TYR A 454 -32.00 5.31 28.04
CA TYR A 454 -30.79 4.82 27.41
C TYR A 454 -29.73 5.91 27.35
N GLY A 455 -28.47 5.51 27.54
CA GLY A 455 -27.33 6.36 27.26
C GLY A 455 -27.30 6.79 25.80
N ILE A 456 -26.65 7.92 25.53
CA ILE A 456 -26.50 8.43 24.17
C ILE A 456 -25.19 7.88 23.58
N ASP A 457 -25.21 7.53 22.29
CA ASP A 457 -24.02 7.10 21.55
C ASP A 457 -23.01 8.23 21.41
N GLY A 458 -21.73 7.88 21.21
CA GLY A 458 -20.65 8.85 21.05
C GLY A 458 -20.98 9.95 20.03
N ALA A 459 -20.95 11.22 20.45
CA ALA A 459 -21.33 12.33 19.59
C ALA A 459 -20.39 12.48 18.39
N THR A 460 -20.95 12.60 17.19
CA THR A 460 -20.21 12.67 15.91
C THR A 460 -20.42 13.99 15.15
N THR A 461 -21.11 14.95 15.76
CA THR A 461 -21.45 16.24 15.13
C THR A 461 -20.89 17.44 15.88
N ASP A 462 -20.58 17.28 17.17
CA ASP A 462 -20.27 18.41 18.07
C ASP A 462 -18.86 18.35 18.65
N VAL A 463 -18.39 19.44 19.26
CA VAL A 463 -17.08 19.52 19.96
C VAL A 463 -17.16 19.19 21.45
N THR A 464 -18.34 18.88 21.96
CA THR A 464 -18.61 18.62 23.37
C THR A 464 -18.75 17.12 23.65
N SER A 465 -18.58 16.74 24.92
CA SER A 465 -18.86 15.39 25.40
C SER A 465 -20.27 14.93 25.07
N THR A 466 -20.44 13.63 24.87
CA THR A 466 -21.75 13.00 24.82
C THR A 466 -22.45 13.15 26.18
N SER A 467 -23.63 13.74 26.21
CA SER A 467 -24.43 13.86 27.42
C SER A 467 -24.82 12.49 27.94
N GLY A 468 -24.79 12.31 29.26
CA GLY A 468 -25.38 11.14 29.89
C GLY A 468 -26.90 11.24 29.90
N ALA A 469 -27.56 10.08 29.90
CA ALA A 469 -29.01 10.01 29.97
C ALA A 469 -29.52 10.73 31.23
N THR A 470 -30.47 11.65 31.10
CA THR A 470 -31.00 12.41 32.26
C THR A 470 -32.50 12.25 32.38
N CYS A 471 -32.97 12.00 33.60
CA CYS A 471 -34.38 11.89 33.94
C CYS A 471 -34.59 12.43 35.37
N THR A 472 -35.72 13.07 35.65
CA THR A 472 -35.98 13.73 36.95
C THR A 472 -35.96 12.73 38.12
N ALA A 473 -36.44 11.51 37.91
CA ALA A 473 -36.50 10.47 38.95
C ALA A 473 -35.23 9.59 39.04
N CYS A 474 -34.37 9.62 38.02
CA CYS A 474 -33.25 8.70 37.85
C CYS A 474 -31.90 9.36 38.19
N GLY A 475 -31.76 10.63 37.86
CA GLY A 475 -30.51 11.36 37.88
C GLY A 475 -29.92 11.48 36.48
N THR A 476 -28.59 11.53 36.40
CA THR A 476 -27.84 11.75 35.17
C THR A 476 -26.77 10.67 35.00
N GLY A 477 -26.82 9.96 33.88
CA GLY A 477 -25.77 9.06 33.42
C GLY A 477 -24.45 9.79 33.29
N GLY A 478 -23.34 9.04 33.38
CA GLY A 478 -22.02 9.61 33.15
C GLY A 478 -21.84 10.12 31.73
N LEU A 479 -21.15 11.25 31.57
CA LEU A 479 -20.80 11.79 30.26
C LEU A 479 -19.84 10.86 29.50
N GLY A 480 -20.02 10.74 28.19
CA GLY A 480 -19.06 10.03 27.33
C GLY A 480 -17.75 10.82 27.19
N GLY A 481 -16.62 10.11 27.26
CA GLY A 481 -15.29 10.68 27.07
C GLY A 481 -15.07 11.17 25.64
N TYR A 482 -14.27 12.22 25.51
CA TYR A 482 -13.97 12.91 24.25
C TYR A 482 -12.55 13.49 24.25
N GLU A 483 -12.12 14.13 23.16
CA GLU A 483 -10.75 14.62 22.99
C GLU A 483 -10.28 15.62 24.06
N GLY A 484 -11.18 16.47 24.57
CA GLY A 484 -10.89 17.46 25.62
C GLY A 484 -11.11 16.94 27.05
N GLY A 485 -11.67 15.75 27.19
CA GLY A 485 -11.99 15.10 28.46
C GLY A 485 -12.05 13.59 28.26
N CYS A 486 -10.87 12.97 28.27
CA CYS A 486 -10.70 11.58 27.83
C CYS A 486 -11.39 10.55 28.73
N ALA A 487 -11.43 10.79 30.05
CA ALA A 487 -12.09 9.90 31.00
C ALA A 487 -13.62 9.97 30.86
N GLY A 488 -14.29 8.85 31.10
CA GLY A 488 -15.75 8.84 31.21
C GLY A 488 -16.21 9.58 32.47
N GLY A 489 -17.31 10.33 32.36
CA GLY A 489 -17.93 10.99 33.51
C GLY A 489 -18.57 9.99 34.46
N ALA A 490 -18.56 10.29 35.76
CA ALA A 490 -19.30 9.50 36.74
C ALA A 490 -20.81 9.73 36.61
N GLY A 491 -21.61 8.67 36.76
CA GLY A 491 -23.06 8.79 36.86
C GLY A 491 -23.48 9.35 38.23
N THR A 492 -24.51 10.19 38.25
CA THR A 492 -25.09 10.76 39.47
C THR A 492 -26.53 10.31 39.62
N GLY A 493 -26.85 9.59 40.70
CA GLY A 493 -28.23 9.23 41.03
C GLY A 493 -28.94 10.33 41.83
N VAL A 494 -30.26 10.24 41.95
CA VAL A 494 -31.06 11.10 42.85
C VAL A 494 -31.41 10.36 44.14
N ALA A 495 -31.58 11.11 45.23
CA ALA A 495 -32.10 10.59 46.48
C ALA A 495 -33.50 9.97 46.27
N GLY A 496 -33.73 8.76 46.77
CA GLY A 496 -35.01 8.04 46.62
C GLY A 496 -34.99 6.84 45.67
N GLY A 497 -33.82 6.41 45.18
CA GLY A 497 -33.65 5.16 44.43
C GLY A 497 -33.32 5.32 42.94
N GLY A 498 -33.06 6.54 42.47
CA GLY A 498 -32.55 6.79 41.13
C GLY A 498 -31.10 6.34 41.00
N ILE A 499 -30.80 5.63 39.93
CA ILE A 499 -29.47 5.08 39.64
C ILE A 499 -29.00 5.47 38.25
N ALA A 500 -27.69 5.63 38.12
CA ALA A 500 -27.01 6.02 36.89
C ALA A 500 -25.73 5.19 36.68
N GLY A 501 -25.50 4.81 35.42
CA GLY A 501 -24.28 4.15 34.95
C GLY A 501 -23.18 5.16 34.61
N GLY A 502 -21.93 4.70 34.61
CA GLY A 502 -20.78 5.52 34.21
C GLY A 502 -20.67 5.72 32.70
N GLY A 503 -20.08 6.83 32.26
CA GLY A 503 -19.79 7.07 30.84
C GLY A 503 -18.58 6.27 30.36
N GLY A 504 -18.57 5.87 29.09
CA GLY A 504 -17.41 5.24 28.46
C GLY A 504 -16.30 6.24 28.18
N ALA A 505 -15.04 5.82 28.23
CA ALA A 505 -13.89 6.67 27.92
C ALA A 505 -13.73 6.92 26.41
N ALA A 506 -12.97 7.96 26.05
CA ALA A 506 -12.49 8.15 24.68
C ALA A 506 -11.49 7.06 24.29
N GLY A 507 -11.36 6.84 22.99
CA GLY A 507 -10.30 6.04 22.37
C GLY A 507 -9.11 6.87 21.86
N TRP A 508 -8.19 6.21 21.14
CA TRP A 508 -6.95 6.81 20.64
C TRP A 508 -6.95 6.98 19.12
N CYS A 509 -6.25 8.01 18.65
CA CYS A 509 -5.70 8.03 17.29
C CYS A 509 -4.19 8.19 17.34
N THR A 510 -3.46 7.29 16.67
CA THR A 510 -2.01 7.37 16.57
C THR A 510 -1.58 7.48 15.12
N PHE A 511 -0.75 8.49 14.83
CA PHE A 511 -0.20 8.72 13.50
C PHE A 511 1.31 8.49 13.54
N TYR A 512 1.76 7.54 12.72
CA TYR A 512 3.16 7.26 12.45
C TYR A 512 3.51 7.83 11.08
N SER A 513 4.43 8.80 11.06
CA SER A 513 4.91 9.42 9.82
C SER A 513 6.38 9.83 9.93
N LEU A 514 7.00 10.23 8.82
CA LEU A 514 8.28 10.93 8.89
C LEU A 514 8.10 12.28 9.61
N SER A 515 9.11 12.74 10.33
CA SER A 515 9.03 14.01 11.08
C SER A 515 8.63 15.17 10.16
N GLY A 516 7.51 15.84 10.47
CA GLY A 516 6.96 16.93 9.65
C GLY A 516 6.09 16.49 8.46
N ALA A 517 5.91 15.18 8.24
CA ALA A 517 5.10 14.63 7.15
C ALA A 517 3.67 14.21 7.57
N ALA A 518 3.38 14.11 8.88
CA ALA A 518 2.00 14.06 9.38
C ALA A 518 1.42 15.47 9.49
N ASP A 519 0.58 15.84 8.52
CA ASP A 519 -0.30 17.00 8.62
C ASP A 519 -1.68 16.53 9.10
N ALA A 520 -1.74 16.01 10.33
CA ALA A 520 -3.02 15.66 10.93
C ALA A 520 -3.61 16.87 11.65
N SER A 521 -4.61 17.50 11.02
CA SER A 521 -5.28 18.67 11.61
C SER A 521 -5.93 18.34 12.96
N ALA A 522 -5.60 19.13 13.99
CA ALA A 522 -6.26 19.04 15.30
C ALA A 522 -7.77 19.33 15.22
N LEU A 523 -8.22 20.07 14.19
CA LEU A 523 -9.65 20.31 13.96
C LEU A 523 -10.37 19.06 13.45
N ALA A 524 -9.67 18.21 12.71
CA ALA A 524 -10.22 17.00 12.10
C ALA A 524 -10.26 15.80 13.05
N THR A 525 -9.32 15.74 14.00
CA THR A 525 -9.13 14.62 14.92
C THR A 525 -9.86 14.83 16.24
N ARG A 526 -10.96 14.09 16.46
CA ARG A 526 -11.80 14.10 17.67
C ARG A 526 -11.52 12.87 18.52
N CYS A 527 -10.25 12.76 18.92
CA CYS A 527 -9.69 11.62 19.66
C CYS A 527 -8.47 12.04 20.48
N VAL A 528 -8.04 11.16 21.41
CA VAL A 528 -6.77 11.34 22.13
C VAL A 528 -5.63 11.04 21.17
N ARG A 529 -4.87 12.07 20.81
CA ARG A 529 -3.88 11.99 19.72
C ARG A 529 -2.48 11.68 20.25
N ALA A 530 -1.82 10.74 19.59
CA ALA A 530 -0.37 10.57 19.62
C ALA A 530 0.20 10.71 18.20
N SER A 531 1.42 11.24 18.10
CA SER A 531 2.16 11.32 16.83
C SER A 531 3.58 10.83 17.08
N GLU A 532 3.99 9.83 16.32
CA GLU A 532 5.28 9.15 16.49
C GLU A 532 6.04 9.18 15.17
N THR A 533 7.37 9.16 15.26
CA THR A 533 8.23 9.16 14.07
C THR A 533 8.39 7.73 13.58
N LEU A 534 8.08 7.49 12.30
CA LEU A 534 8.33 6.20 11.67
C LEU A 534 9.81 5.85 11.73
N GLN A 535 10.10 4.62 12.14
CA GLN A 535 11.45 4.06 12.06
C GLN A 535 11.55 3.21 10.78
N PRO A 536 12.65 3.31 10.03
CA PRO A 536 12.91 2.38 8.92
C PRO A 536 13.08 0.97 9.46
N ARG A 537 12.68 -0.03 8.66
CA ARG A 537 12.95 -1.45 8.98
C ARG A 537 14.45 -1.64 9.17
N SER A 538 14.86 -1.92 10.41
CA SER A 538 16.21 -2.43 10.66
C SER A 538 16.32 -3.83 10.07
N PRO A 539 17.48 -4.20 9.51
CA PRO A 539 17.69 -5.47 8.81
C PRO A 539 17.43 -6.71 9.66
#